data_AF-A0A1Y1KJG8-F1
#
_entry.id   AF-A0A1Y1KJG8-F1
#
_cell.length_a   1.000
_cell.length_b   1.000
_cell.length_c   1.000
_cell.angle_alpha   90.00
_cell.angle_beta   90.00
_cell.angle_gamma   90.00
#
_symmetry.space_group_name_H-M   'P 1'
#
loop_
_entity.id
_entity.type
_entity.pdbx_description
1 polymer ?
#
loop_
_entity_poly.entity_id
_entity_poly.type
_entity_poly.pdbx_seq_one_letter_code
_entity_poly.pdbx_strand_id
1 'polypeptide(L)'
;RTRIGVKRYYLKIFFHLMDISIVNSWLLYRRDCRLHDITSYKKLVVFRSEIGHAFLQSLSKDRKRVGRPSSRESSPQLQRKRTVNPQPIDDVRYDGREHWPVHIEPKQ
;
A
#
# COMPACT_ATOMS: atom_id res chain seq x y z
N ARG A 1 14.43 -12.65 -8.14
CA ARG A 1 14.22 -11.95 -6.86
C ARG A 1 13.68 -10.55 -7.13
N THR A 2 12.52 -10.21 -6.55
CA THR A 2 11.84 -8.93 -6.82
C THR A 2 12.62 -7.78 -6.16
N ARG A 3 13.19 -6.85 -6.93
CA ARG A 3 13.92 -5.68 -6.39
C ARG A 3 12.93 -4.58 -6.06
N ILE A 4 12.63 -4.40 -4.77
CA ILE A 4 11.68 -3.39 -4.31
C ILE A 4 12.42 -2.23 -3.66
N GLY A 5 12.34 -1.04 -4.27
CA GLY A 5 12.94 0.22 -3.80
C GLY A 5 12.18 0.89 -2.66
N VAL A 6 11.54 0.13 -1.77
CA VAL A 6 10.74 0.67 -0.66
C VAL A 6 11.61 0.96 0.56
N LYS A 7 11.36 2.10 1.21
CA LYS A 7 12.00 2.50 2.48
C LYS A 7 11.59 1.58 3.64
N ARG A 8 10.39 1.00 3.57
CA ARG A 8 9.84 0.10 4.60
C ARG A 8 10.47 -1.30 4.48
N TYR A 9 11.40 -1.63 5.36
CA TYR A 9 12.17 -2.88 5.29
C TYR A 9 11.30 -4.15 5.33
N TYR A 10 10.21 -4.15 6.11
CA TYR A 10 9.35 -5.32 6.27
C TYR A 10 8.69 -5.76 4.96
N LEU A 11 8.47 -4.83 4.01
CA LEU A 11 7.94 -5.18 2.69
C LEU A 11 8.93 -6.04 1.91
N LYS A 12 10.24 -5.82 2.06
CA LYS A 12 11.26 -6.65 1.42
C LYS A 12 11.19 -8.10 1.94
N ILE A 13 10.92 -8.28 3.23
CA ILE A 13 10.72 -9.58 3.86
C ILE A 13 9.43 -10.23 3.34
N PHE A 14 8.33 -9.47 3.33
CA PHE A 14 7.05 -9.95 2.81
C PHE A 14 7.15 -10.46 1.36
N PHE A 15 7.74 -9.68 0.46
CA PHE A 15 7.92 -10.11 -0.93
C PHE A 15 8.91 -11.27 -1.07
N HIS A 16 9.87 -11.39 -0.17
CA HIS A 16 10.73 -12.57 -0.12
C HIS A 16 9.95 -13.83 0.28
N LEU A 17 9.07 -13.74 1.28
CA LEU A 17 8.16 -14.84 1.64
C LEU A 17 7.24 -15.21 0.47
N MET A 18 6.71 -14.23 -0.25
CA MET A 18 5.90 -14.47 -1.45
C MET A 18 6.69 -15.16 -2.57
N ASP A 19 7.94 -14.75 -2.81
CA ASP A 19 8.81 -15.42 -3.79
C ASP A 19 9.06 -16.89 -3.37
N ILE A 20 9.29 -17.17 -2.08
CA ILE A 20 9.48 -18.53 -1.55
C ILE A 20 8.19 -19.36 -1.68
N SER A 21 7.03 -18.81 -1.31
CA SER A 21 5.77 -19.54 -1.37
C SER A 21 5.42 -19.94 -2.81
N ILE A 22 5.63 -19.06 -3.80
CA ILE A 22 5.40 -19.37 -5.22
C ILE A 22 6.30 -20.52 -5.69
N VAL A 23 7.58 -20.53 -5.31
CA VAL A 23 8.50 -21.61 -5.68
C VAL A 23 8.08 -22.93 -5.04
N ASN A 24 7.69 -22.90 -3.76
CA ASN A 24 7.21 -24.09 -3.06
C ASN A 24 5.91 -24.63 -3.69
N SER A 25 4.95 -23.77 -4.02
CA SER A 25 3.74 -24.17 -4.74
C SER A 25 4.03 -24.75 -6.12
N TRP A 26 5.04 -24.25 -6.83
CA TRP A 26 5.46 -24.83 -8.10
C TRP A 26 6.07 -26.23 -7.95
N LEU A 27 6.85 -26.47 -6.89
CA LEU A 27 7.37 -27.82 -6.58
C LEU A 27 6.25 -28.80 -6.25
N LEU A 28 5.26 -28.36 -5.47
CA LEU A 28 4.05 -29.16 -5.18
C LEU A 28 3.29 -29.47 -6.46
N TYR A 29 3.04 -28.47 -7.31
CA TYR A 29 2.39 -28.66 -8.60
C TYR A 29 3.12 -29.70 -9.48
N ARG A 30 4.46 -29.66 -9.54
CA ARG A 30 5.24 -30.67 -10.27
C ARG A 30 5.08 -32.08 -9.71
N ARG A 31 5.03 -32.20 -8.39
CA ARG A 31 4.80 -33.49 -7.72
C ARG A 31 3.43 -34.03 -8.09
N ASP A 32 2.40 -33.18 -8.05
CA ASP A 32 1.04 -33.58 -8.38
C ASP A 32 0.90 -33.94 -9.87
N CYS A 33 1.54 -33.18 -10.78
CA CYS A 33 1.63 -33.56 -12.20
C CYS A 33 2.24 -34.95 -12.39
N ARG A 34 3.28 -35.29 -11.62
CA ARG A 34 3.90 -36.62 -11.66
C ARG A 34 2.96 -37.71 -11.15
N LEU A 35 2.12 -37.43 -10.14
CA LEU A 35 1.14 -38.38 -9.62
C LEU A 35 -0.01 -38.65 -10.60
N HIS A 36 -0.35 -37.65 -11.44
CA HIS A 36 -1.42 -37.74 -12.44
C HIS A 36 -0.91 -38.09 -13.85
N ASP A 37 0.32 -38.59 -13.99
CA ASP A 37 0.97 -38.92 -15.27
C ASP A 37 0.99 -37.77 -16.30
N ILE A 38 0.97 -36.52 -15.83
CA ILE A 38 1.07 -35.33 -16.67
C ILE A 38 2.56 -35.09 -16.97
N THR A 39 2.97 -35.44 -18.18
CA THR A 39 4.36 -35.32 -18.64
C THR A 39 4.80 -33.89 -18.94
N SER A 40 3.84 -33.00 -19.24
CA SER A 40 4.10 -31.59 -19.58
C SER A 40 3.62 -30.66 -18.47
N TYR A 41 4.48 -30.39 -17.49
CA TYR A 41 4.22 -29.38 -16.47
C TYR A 41 4.81 -28.02 -16.87
N LYS A 42 4.15 -26.94 -16.43
CA LYS A 42 4.53 -25.57 -16.76
C LYS A 42 5.90 -25.20 -16.18
N LYS A 43 6.69 -24.46 -16.95
CA LYS A 43 7.92 -23.80 -16.46
C LYS A 43 7.56 -22.78 -15.38
N LEU A 44 8.45 -22.58 -14.40
CA LEU A 44 8.22 -21.67 -13.26
C LEU A 44 7.80 -20.25 -13.67
N VAL A 45 8.37 -19.71 -14.75
CA VAL A 45 8.03 -18.38 -15.27
C VAL A 45 6.57 -18.30 -15.72
N VAL A 46 6.08 -19.31 -16.44
CA VAL A 46 4.70 -19.40 -16.93
C VAL A 46 3.75 -19.57 -15.75
N PHE A 47 4.07 -20.48 -14.84
CA PHE A 47 3.31 -20.71 -13.61
C PHE A 47 3.17 -19.42 -12.78
N ARG A 48 4.26 -18.66 -12.61
CA ARG A 48 4.23 -17.37 -11.92
C ARG A 48 3.36 -16.34 -12.63
N SER A 49 3.40 -16.30 -13.96
CA SER A 49 2.56 -15.38 -14.75
C SER A 49 1.07 -15.71 -14.62
N GLU A 50 0.70 -16.99 -14.62
CA GLU A 50 -0.69 -17.43 -14.42
C GLU A 50 -1.22 -17.07 -13.04
N ILE A 51 -0.42 -17.25 -11.98
CA ILE A 51 -0.76 -16.78 -10.64
C ILE A 51 -1.03 -15.28 -10.64
N GLY A 52 -0.18 -14.48 -11.30
CA GLY A 52 -0.37 -13.04 -11.45
C GLY A 52 -1.68 -12.69 -12.18
N HIS A 53 -1.97 -13.37 -13.28
CA HIS A 53 -3.23 -13.20 -14.01
C HIS A 53 -4.44 -13.57 -13.15
N ALA A 54 -4.40 -14.69 -12.41
CA ALA A 54 -5.46 -15.10 -11.52
C ALA A 54 -5.72 -14.06 -10.42
N PHE A 55 -4.66 -13.48 -9.83
CA PHE A 55 -4.79 -12.40 -8.85
C PHE A 55 -5.39 -11.12 -9.43
N LEU A 56 -5.03 -10.75 -10.65
CA LEU A 56 -5.61 -9.58 -11.31
C LEU A 56 -7.09 -9.79 -11.62
N GLN A 57 -7.45 -10.96 -12.15
CA GLN A 57 -8.83 -11.30 -12.48
C GLN A 57 -9.71 -11.42 -11.24
N SER A 58 -9.20 -11.96 -10.13
CA SER A 58 -9.94 -12.05 -8.88
C SER A 58 -10.24 -10.67 -8.27
N LEU A 59 -9.37 -9.69 -8.51
CA LEU A 59 -9.57 -8.32 -8.05
C LEU A 59 -10.68 -7.56 -8.80
N SER A 60 -10.98 -7.95 -10.04
CA SER A 60 -11.93 -7.27 -10.92
C SER A 60 -13.39 -7.70 -10.73
N LYS A 61 -13.63 -8.90 -10.17
CA LYS A 61 -14.97 -9.51 -10.20
C LYS A 61 -15.95 -8.98 -9.17
N ASP A 62 -15.52 -8.32 -8.09
CA ASP A 62 -16.45 -7.90 -7.04
C ASP A 62 -15.95 -6.75 -6.17
N ARG A 63 -15.40 -5.69 -6.79
CA ARG A 63 -15.40 -4.41 -6.08
C ARG A 63 -16.79 -3.80 -6.22
N LYS A 64 -17.73 -4.25 -5.39
CA LYS A 64 -18.77 -3.33 -4.90
C LYS A 64 -18.03 -2.09 -4.48
N ARG A 65 -18.29 -0.98 -5.18
CA ARG A 65 -17.62 0.30 -4.95
C ARG A 65 -18.10 0.80 -3.58
N VAL A 66 -17.52 0.28 -2.50
CA VAL A 66 -17.86 0.70 -1.14
C VAL A 66 -17.28 2.09 -0.98
N GLY A 67 -18.14 3.10 -1.14
CA GLY A 67 -17.80 4.50 -1.06
C GLY A 67 -18.74 5.44 -1.84
N ARG A 68 -18.58 6.74 -1.58
CA ARG A 68 -19.38 7.87 -2.10
C ARG A 68 -19.60 7.76 -3.62
N PRO A 69 -20.83 7.99 -4.13
CA PRO A 69 -21.07 8.06 -5.56
C PRO A 69 -20.17 9.13 -6.18
N SER A 70 -19.51 8.76 -7.28
CA SER A 70 -18.78 9.70 -8.13
C SER A 70 -19.81 10.57 -8.85
N SER A 71 -20.32 11.62 -8.18
CA SER A 71 -20.91 12.71 -8.93
C SER A 71 -19.82 13.27 -9.83
N ARG A 72 -20.05 13.25 -11.15
CA ARG A 72 -19.24 13.97 -12.13
C ARG A 72 -19.53 15.46 -11.95
N GLU A 73 -19.09 16.00 -10.83
CA GLU A 73 -18.93 17.43 -10.64
C GLU A 73 -17.48 17.59 -10.21
N SER A 74 -16.67 18.11 -11.12
CA SER A 74 -15.35 18.63 -10.83
C SER A 74 -15.52 19.82 -9.88
N SER A 75 -15.80 19.55 -8.61
CA SER A 75 -15.54 20.52 -7.56
C SER A 75 -14.02 20.72 -7.56
N PRO A 76 -13.52 21.95 -7.75
CA PRO A 76 -12.09 22.20 -7.65
C PRO A 76 -11.65 21.68 -6.29
N GLN A 77 -10.66 20.77 -6.29
CA GLN A 77 -10.02 20.33 -5.06
C GLN A 77 -9.52 21.60 -4.36
N LEU A 78 -10.26 22.07 -3.35
CA LEU A 78 -9.73 23.04 -2.41
C LEU A 78 -8.52 22.37 -1.81
N GLN A 79 -7.33 22.76 -2.30
CA GLN A 79 -6.09 22.40 -1.68
C GLN A 79 -6.27 22.73 -0.20
N ARG A 80 -6.23 21.69 0.63
CA ARG A 80 -6.36 21.85 2.07
C ARG A 80 -5.18 22.71 2.48
N LYS A 81 -5.39 24.03 2.58
CA LYS A 81 -4.37 24.97 3.03
C LYS A 81 -3.94 24.41 4.38
N ARG A 82 -2.70 23.93 4.48
CA ARG A 82 -2.10 23.64 5.78
C ARG A 82 -2.23 24.95 6.54
N THR A 83 -3.03 24.95 7.61
CA THR A 83 -3.01 26.04 8.57
C THR A 83 -1.61 26.02 9.17
N VAL A 84 -0.72 26.82 8.59
CA VAL A 84 0.58 27.09 9.17
C VAL A 84 0.27 28.02 10.32
N ASN A 85 0.23 27.50 11.53
CA ASN A 85 0.22 28.36 12.70
C ASN A 85 1.47 29.23 12.59
N PRO A 86 1.36 30.57 12.63
CA PRO A 86 2.52 31.43 12.56
C PRO A 86 3.45 31.06 13.71
N GLN A 87 4.71 30.79 13.38
CA GLN A 87 5.72 30.58 14.39
C GLN A 87 5.90 31.91 15.15
N PRO A 88 6.00 31.88 16.50
CA PRO A 88 6.36 33.06 17.26
C PRO A 88 7.68 33.67 16.75
N ILE A 89 7.79 35.00 16.84
CA ILE A 89 9.00 35.75 16.50
C ILE A 89 10.16 35.26 17.38
N ASP A 90 11.39 35.29 16.86
CA ASP A 90 12.56 34.73 17.55
C ASP A 90 12.77 35.33 18.95
N ASP A 91 12.50 36.64 19.13
CA ASP A 91 12.57 37.31 20.43
C ASP A 91 11.64 36.65 21.46
N VAL A 92 10.42 36.26 21.06
CA VAL A 92 9.44 35.57 21.93
C VAL A 92 9.81 34.09 22.11
N ARG A 93 10.43 33.49 21.09
CA ARG A 93 10.83 32.06 21.13
C ARG A 93 12.01 31.81 22.06
N TYR A 94 12.88 32.80 22.26
CA TYR A 94 14.12 32.67 23.03
C TYR A 94 14.23 33.62 24.24
N ASP A 95 13.13 34.26 24.66
CA ASP A 95 13.15 35.18 25.82
C ASP A 95 13.36 34.48 27.19
N GLY A 96 13.43 33.15 27.20
CA GLY A 96 13.63 32.35 28.40
C GLY A 96 12.43 32.39 29.36
N ARG A 97 11.28 32.91 28.93
CA ARG A 97 10.02 32.85 29.68
C ARG A 97 9.16 31.74 29.09
N GLU A 98 8.65 30.87 29.96
CA GLU A 98 7.73 29.83 29.53
C GLU A 98 6.39 30.46 29.16
N HIS A 99 6.11 30.58 27.86
CA HIS A 99 4.84 31.06 27.33
C HIS A 99 3.78 29.96 27.43
N TRP A 100 3.10 29.89 28.56
CA TRP A 100 1.97 28.97 28.74
C TRP A 100 0.77 29.42 27.88
N PRO A 101 0.04 28.49 27.25
CA PRO A 101 -1.16 28.83 26.49
C PRO A 101 -2.18 29.51 27.40
N VAL A 102 -2.59 30.73 27.05
CA VAL A 102 -3.68 31.44 27.74
C VAL A 102 -5.01 30.99 27.13
N HIS A 103 -5.97 30.62 27.98
CA HIS A 103 -7.32 30.31 27.51
C HIS A 103 -7.97 31.61 27.02
N ILE A 104 -8.20 31.69 25.70
CA ILE A 104 -8.94 32.80 25.09
C ILE A 104 -10.39 32.35 24.97
N GLU A 105 -11.29 33.02 25.67
CA GLU A 105 -12.73 32.78 25.48
C GLU A 105 -13.16 33.22 24.08
N PRO A 106 -14.02 32.44 23.40
CA PRO A 106 -14.49 32.80 22.08
C PRO A 106 -15.29 34.10 22.15
N LYS A 107 -14.92 35.05 21.31
CA LYS A 107 -15.59 36.36 21.19
C LYS A 107 -17.07 36.14 20.82
N GLN A 108 -17.98 36.64 21.66
CA GLN A 108 -19.44 36.64 21.41
C GLN A 108 -19.80 37.39 20.12
#